data_AF-A0A376U898-F1
#
_entry.id   AF-A0A376U898-F1
#
_cell.length_a   1.000
_cell.length_b   1.000
_cell.length_c   1.000
_cell.angle_alpha   90.00
_cell.angle_beta   90.00
_cell.angle_gamma   90.00
#
_symmetry.space_group_name_H-M   'P 1'
#
loop_
_entity.id
_entity.type
_entity.pdbx_description
1 polymer ?
#
loop_
_entity_poly.entity_id
_entity_poly.type
_entity_poly.pdbx_seq_one_letter_code
_entity_poly.pdbx_strand_id
1 'polypeptide(L)'
;MGALACSIVPAHPWVYGLGQNTDSGGYLSPANALGYLAKKLLSGGGSGSGDVIVMMVAENTHDAFMQGLNKLSTVFPAPVFTQVSRMAAAAAELSTVKMPVAG
;
A
#
# COMPACT_ATOMS: atom_id res chain seq x y z
N MET A 1 1.53 -15.21 18.55
CA MET A 1 2.32 -14.18 17.84
C MET A 1 2.38 -12.95 18.73
N GLY A 2 3.58 -12.44 19.01
CA GLY A 2 3.74 -11.20 19.79
C GLY A 2 3.23 -10.00 19.00
N ALA A 3 2.65 -9.01 19.68
CA ALA A 3 2.25 -7.76 19.05
C ALA A 3 3.48 -7.06 18.47
N LEU A 4 3.35 -6.48 17.27
CA LEU A 4 4.40 -5.71 16.63
C LEU A 4 4.76 -4.53 17.56
N ALA A 5 6.01 -4.47 18.01
CA ALA A 5 6.51 -3.42 18.90
C ALA A 5 7.08 -2.21 18.13
N CYS A 6 6.78 -2.09 16.84
CA CYS A 6 7.26 -1.02 15.97
C CYS A 6 6.11 -0.20 15.39
N SER A 7 6.38 1.08 15.16
CA SER A 7 5.46 1.96 14.42
C SER A 7 5.46 1.58 12.94
N ILE A 8 4.28 1.36 12.38
CA ILE A 8 4.11 1.05 10.95
C ILE A 8 3.57 2.28 10.24
N VAL A 9 4.31 2.76 9.24
CA VAL A 9 3.93 3.91 8.42
C VAL A 9 3.66 3.43 6.99
N PRO A 10 2.38 3.23 6.60
CA PRO A 10 2.07 2.72 5.28
C PRO A 10 2.03 3.83 4.22
N ALA A 11 2.48 3.51 3.01
CA ALA A 11 2.34 4.34 1.82
C ALA A 11 1.75 3.48 0.69
N HIS A 12 0.51 3.75 0.30
CA HIS A 12 -0.16 3.03 -0.79
C HIS A 12 -1.08 3.98 -1.58
N PRO A 13 -1.45 3.64 -2.83
CA PRO A 13 -2.20 4.54 -3.72
C PRO A 13 -3.54 5.04 -3.15
N TRP A 14 -4.20 4.24 -2.31
CA TRP A 14 -5.49 4.60 -1.70
C TRP A 14 -5.39 5.51 -0.47
N VAL A 15 -4.20 5.98 -0.08
CA VAL A 15 -4.07 7.03 0.94
C VAL A 15 -4.45 8.38 0.33
N TYR A 16 -5.38 9.09 0.98
CA TYR A 16 -5.84 10.41 0.55
C TYR A 16 -4.66 11.38 0.38
N GLY A 17 -4.57 12.02 -0.79
CA GLY A 17 -3.53 12.99 -1.13
C GLY A 17 -2.14 12.38 -1.42
N LEU A 18 -1.99 11.06 -1.39
CA LEU A 18 -0.72 10.37 -1.67
C LEU A 18 -0.71 9.73 -3.06
N GLY A 19 -1.72 8.92 -3.37
CA GLY A 19 -1.88 8.31 -4.68
C GLY A 19 -2.79 9.12 -5.60
N GLN A 20 -2.70 8.82 -6.89
CA GLN A 20 -3.62 9.28 -7.92
C GLN A 20 -4.44 8.08 -8.39
N ASN A 21 -5.77 8.21 -8.42
CA ASN A 21 -6.60 7.24 -9.11
C ASN A 21 -6.57 7.59 -10.60
N THR A 22 -6.03 6.69 -11.40
CA THR A 22 -6.05 6.76 -12.86
C THR A 22 -7.06 5.75 -13.41
N ASP A 23 -7.39 5.84 -14.69
CA ASP A 23 -8.30 4.88 -15.33
C ASP A 23 -7.76 3.44 -15.30
N SER A 24 -6.43 3.27 -15.22
CA SER A 24 -5.74 1.98 -15.06
C SER A 24 -5.58 1.54 -13.60
N GLY A 25 -6.10 2.29 -12.63
CA GLY A 25 -6.07 1.97 -11.21
C GLY A 25 -5.31 2.98 -10.34
N GLY A 26 -5.06 2.62 -9.09
CA GLY A 26 -4.34 3.46 -8.13
C GLY A 26 -2.84 3.54 -8.45
N TYR A 27 -2.36 4.74 -8.72
CA TYR A 27 -0.96 5.06 -9.00
C TYR A 27 -0.30 5.78 -7.82
N LEU A 28 0.94 5.40 -7.49
CA LEU A 28 1.78 6.09 -6.51
C LEU A 28 3.22 6.15 -7.03
N SER A 29 3.76 7.35 -7.23
CA SER A 29 5.15 7.51 -7.66
C SER A 29 6.13 7.27 -6.51
N PRO A 30 7.35 6.74 -6.79
CA PRO A 30 8.37 6.54 -5.77
C PRO A 30 8.73 7.82 -5.01
N ALA A 31 8.82 8.96 -5.70
CA ALA A 31 9.14 10.25 -5.09
C ALA A 31 8.04 10.71 -4.11
N ASN A 32 6.76 10.54 -4.47
CA ASN A 32 5.64 10.89 -3.60
C ASN A 32 5.59 9.97 -2.37
N ALA A 33 5.83 8.67 -2.56
CA ALA A 33 5.88 7.70 -1.47
C ALA A 33 6.98 8.08 -0.46
N LEU A 34 8.19 8.36 -0.92
CA LEU A 34 9.32 8.71 -0.06
C LEU A 34 9.08 10.04 0.68
N GLY A 35 8.59 11.06 -0.03
CA GLY A 35 8.27 12.36 0.58
C GLY A 35 7.18 12.26 1.65
N TYR A 36 6.18 11.39 1.44
CA TYR A 36 5.15 11.11 2.44
C TYR A 36 5.71 10.38 3.66
N LEU A 37 6.50 9.32 3.45
CA LEU A 37 7.14 8.58 4.55
C LEU A 37 8.02 9.49 5.39
N ALA A 38 8.86 10.31 4.76
CA ALA A 38 9.71 11.28 5.45
C ALA A 38 8.89 12.25 6.31
N LYS A 39 7.83 12.85 5.76
CA LYS A 39 6.93 13.74 6.52
C LYS A 39 6.28 13.01 7.70
N LYS A 40 5.83 11.77 7.50
CA LYS A 40 5.21 10.97 8.56
C LYS A 40 6.18 10.64 9.69
N LEU A 41 7.40 10.24 9.37
CA LEU A 41 8.45 9.97 10.35
C LEU A 41 8.77 11.22 11.19
N LEU A 42 8.87 12.39 10.55
CA LEU A 42 9.10 13.66 11.25
C LEU A 42 7.91 14.07 12.12
N SER A 43 6.66 13.87 11.65
CA SER A 43 5.45 14.26 12.37
C SER A 43 5.04 13.32 13.51
N GLY A 44 5.53 12.07 13.49
CA GLY A 44 5.18 11.04 14.47
C GLY A 44 5.88 11.16 15.83
N GLY A 45 6.54 12.29 16.10
CA GLY A 45 7.31 12.48 17.33
C GLY A 45 8.64 11.71 17.35
N GLY A 46 9.16 11.32 16.18
CA GLY A 46 10.48 10.70 16.02
C GLY A 46 11.61 11.70 16.24
N SER A 47 11.72 12.25 17.44
CA SER A 47 12.86 13.07 17.90
C SER A 47 14.02 12.21 18.42
N GLY A 48 14.00 10.89 18.18
CA GLY A 48 15.04 9.94 18.58
C GLY A 48 15.66 9.21 17.39
N SER A 49 16.89 8.72 17.57
CA SER A 49 17.51 7.77 16.63
C SER A 49 16.79 6.43 16.69
N GLY A 50 16.41 5.90 15.53
CA GLY A 50 15.82 4.57 15.40
C GLY A 50 16.10 4.00 14.01
N ASP A 51 16.22 2.68 13.93
CA ASP A 51 16.42 1.99 12.67
C ASP A 51 15.12 1.95 11.87
N VAL A 52 15.19 2.39 10.61
CA VAL A 52 14.04 2.42 9.68
C VAL A 52 14.26 1.39 8.58
N ILE A 53 13.28 0.52 8.40
CA ILE A 53 13.24 -0.43 7.28
C ILE A 53 12.09 0.00 6.36
N VAL A 54 12.40 0.25 5.09
CA VAL A 54 11.40 0.49 4.05
C VAL A 54 11.24 -0.77 3.23
N MET A 55 10.03 -1.33 3.23
CA MET A 55 9.67 -2.50 2.44
C MET A 55 8.73 -2.07 1.32
N MET A 56 9.09 -2.38 0.08
CA MET A 56 8.25 -2.13 -1.09
C MET A 56 7.83 -3.46 -1.70
N VAL A 57 6.52 -3.61 -1.93
CA VAL A 57 5.95 -4.72 -2.70
C VAL A 57 5.53 -4.17 -4.06
N ALA A 58 6.08 -4.71 -5.13
CA ALA A 58 5.77 -4.31 -6.49
C ALA A 58 5.87 -5.52 -7.43
N GLU A 59 4.96 -5.59 -8.38
CA GLU A 59 4.83 -6.69 -9.33
C GLU A 59 4.32 -6.18 -10.68
N ASN A 60 4.56 -6.96 -11.74
CA ASN A 60 4.19 -6.58 -13.11
C ASN A 60 2.71 -6.84 -13.44
N THR A 61 2.03 -7.69 -12.67
CA THR A 61 0.62 -8.01 -12.85
C THR A 61 -0.12 -7.94 -11.52
N HIS A 62 -1.44 -7.69 -11.59
CA HIS A 62 -2.28 -7.63 -10.41
C HIS A 62 -2.30 -8.95 -9.63
N ASP A 63 -2.39 -10.09 -10.32
CA ASP A 63 -2.41 -11.41 -9.67
C ASP A 63 -1.10 -11.70 -8.95
N ALA A 64 0.04 -11.39 -9.57
CA ALA A 64 1.34 -11.54 -8.93
C ALA A 64 1.46 -10.61 -7.71
N PHE A 65 1.00 -9.36 -7.83
CA PHE A 65 0.97 -8.41 -6.72
C PHE A 65 0.17 -8.95 -5.53
N MET A 66 -1.03 -9.48 -5.78
CA MET A 66 -1.90 -10.05 -4.75
C MET A 66 -1.27 -11.27 -4.08
N GLN A 67 -0.62 -12.15 -4.86
CA GLN A 67 0.12 -13.29 -4.31
C GLN A 67 1.29 -12.84 -3.43
N GLY A 68 2.07 -11.86 -3.88
CA GLY A 68 3.20 -11.31 -3.13
C GLY A 68 2.75 -10.67 -1.81
N LEU A 69 1.69 -9.85 -1.86
CA LEU A 69 1.12 -9.18 -0.69
C LEU A 69 0.57 -10.18 0.33
N ASN A 70 -0.11 -11.25 -0.14
CA ASN A 70 -0.61 -12.31 0.73
C ASN A 70 0.52 -13.13 1.36
N LYS A 71 1.61 -13.42 0.63
CA LYS A 71 2.80 -14.08 1.21
C LYS A 71 3.49 -13.19 2.24
N LEU A 72 3.55 -11.88 2.01
CA LEU A 72 4.13 -10.96 2.99
C LEU A 72 3.30 -10.90 4.27
N SER A 73 1.97 -10.89 4.16
CA SER A 73 1.08 -10.78 5.32
C SER A 73 1.10 -12.01 6.23
N THR A 74 1.49 -13.20 5.72
CA THR A 74 1.68 -14.40 6.57
C THR A 74 2.96 -14.35 7.40
N VAL A 75 4.02 -13.70 6.89
CA VAL A 75 5.32 -13.60 7.57
C VAL A 75 5.39 -12.35 8.45
N PHE A 76 4.82 -11.25 7.99
CA PHE A 76 4.78 -9.97 8.69
C PHE A 76 3.33 -9.47 8.78
N PRO A 77 2.57 -9.92 9.80
CA PRO A 77 1.14 -9.71 9.91
C PRO A 77 0.78 -8.29 10.40
N ALA A 78 1.19 -7.27 9.65
CA ALA A 78 0.73 -5.91 9.89
C ALA A 78 -0.70 -5.75 9.36
N PRO A 79 -1.64 -5.16 10.14
CA PRO A 79 -3.03 -4.96 9.71
C PRO A 79 -3.17 -4.24 8.36
N VAL A 80 -2.22 -3.35 8.05
CA VAL A 80 -2.23 -2.58 6.81
C VAL A 80 -2.12 -3.44 5.56
N PHE A 81 -1.39 -4.57 5.59
CA PHE A 81 -1.32 -5.44 4.41
C PHE A 81 -2.66 -6.10 4.12
N THR A 82 -3.40 -6.50 5.16
CA THR A 82 -4.76 -7.04 4.98
C THR A 82 -5.71 -5.98 4.43
N GLN A 83 -5.58 -4.73 4.90
CA GLN A 83 -6.36 -3.60 4.39
C GLN A 83 -6.06 -3.33 2.91
N VAL A 84 -4.78 -3.26 2.55
CA VAL A 84 -4.34 -3.03 1.17
C VAL A 84 -4.77 -4.17 0.25
N SER A 85 -4.70 -5.44 0.68
CA SER A 85 -5.19 -6.57 -0.11
C SER A 85 -6.67 -6.41 -0.45
N ARG A 86 -7.51 -5.98 0.51
CA ARG A 86 -8.94 -5.75 0.26
C ARG A 86 -9.17 -4.60 -0.72
N MET A 87 -8.42 -3.50 -0.58
CA MET A 87 -8.53 -2.35 -1.48
C MET A 87 -8.08 -2.68 -2.90
N ALA A 88 -6.99 -3.44 -3.04
CA ALA A 88 -6.48 -3.90 -4.33
C ALA A 88 -7.48 -4.82 -5.03
N ALA A 89 -8.06 -5.80 -4.31
CA ALA A 89 -9.09 -6.68 -4.85
C ALA A 89 -10.33 -5.89 -5.34
N ALA A 90 -10.82 -4.96 -4.53
CA ALA A 90 -11.97 -4.12 -4.92
C ALA A 90 -11.68 -3.25 -6.15
N ALA A 91 -10.45 -2.75 -6.30
CA ALA A 91 -10.05 -1.96 -7.47
C ALA A 91 -10.02 -2.81 -8.75
N ALA A 92 -9.61 -4.09 -8.67
CA ALA A 92 -9.64 -5.00 -9.81
C ALA A 92 -11.08 -5.34 -10.24
N GLU A 93 -11.99 -5.59 -9.29
CA GLU A 93 -13.41 -5.78 -9.58
C GLU A 93 -14.05 -4.55 -10.24
N LEU A 94 -13.69 -3.34 -9.80
CA LEU A 94 -14.20 -2.11 -10.42
C LEU A 94 -13.73 -1.93 -11.87
N SER A 95 -12.52 -2.40 -12.19
CA SER A 95 -11.96 -2.37 -13.54
C SER A 95 -12.67 -3.34 -14.49
N THR A 96 -13.09 -4.51 -13.99
CA THR A 96 -13.85 -5.48 -14.79
C THR A 96 -15.33 -5.09 -14.96
N VAL A 97 -15.95 -4.48 -13.95
CA VAL A 97 -17.37 -4.05 -14.00
C VAL A 97 -17.58 -2.78 -14.84
N LYS A 98 -16.55 -1.94 -15.04
CA LYS A 98 -16.61 -0.74 -15.89
C LYS A 98 -16.55 -1.00 -17.40
N MET A 99 -16.57 -2.26 -17.86
CA MET A 99 -16.82 -2.55 -19.28
C MET A 99 -18.24 -2.09 -19.63
N PRO A 100 -18.44 -1.31 -20.71
CA PRO A 100 -19.73 -0.71 -21.00
C PRO A 100 -20.78 -1.80 -21.24
N VAL A 101 -21.95 -1.66 -20.60
CA VAL A 101 -23.17 -2.21 -21.16
C VAL A 101 -23.32 -1.55 -22.53
N ALA A 102 -23.16 -2.34 -23.59
CA ALA A 102 -23.53 -1.93 -24.94
C ALA A 102 -25.04 -1.61 -24.94
N GLY A 103 -25.37 -0.37 -25.23
CA GLY A 103 -26.72 0.13 -25.46
C GLY A 103 -26.68 1.16 -26.57
#